data_AF-A0A366EAQ0-F1
#
_entry.id   AF-A0A366EAQ0-F1
#
_cell.length_a   1.000
_cell.length_b   1.000
_cell.length_c   1.000
_cell.angle_alpha   90.00
_cell.angle_beta   90.00
_cell.angle_gamma   90.00
#
_symmetry.space_group_name_H-M   'P 1'
#
loop_
_entity.id
_entity.type
_entity.pdbx_description
1 polymer ?
#
loop_
_entity_poly.entity_id
_entity_poly.type
_entity_poly.pdbx_seq_one_letter_code
_entity_poly.pdbx_strand_id
1 'polypeptide(L)' 'MKQYAWLRILLAGFLLYMAFPSLHAHSVGLAHLFWFSWLVLFTLVVGGNLAIILKINYQPERSIMAEKVPQRMKN' A
#
# COMPACT_ATOMS: atom_id res chain seq x y z
N MET A 1 0.23 5.53 10.14
CA MET A 1 0.70 4.65 9.04
C MET A 1 -0.12 4.72 7.74
N LYS A 2 -1.41 5.14 7.74
CA LYS A 2 -2.26 5.18 6.53
C LYS A 2 -1.78 6.16 5.45
N GLN A 3 -1.19 7.29 5.84
CA GLN A 3 -0.63 8.30 4.92
C GLN A 3 0.49 7.71 4.04
N TYR A 4 1.32 6.83 4.59
CA TYR A 4 2.41 6.21 3.84
C TYR A 4 1.93 5.21 2.78
N ALA A 5 0.75 4.61 2.95
CA ALA A 5 0.19 3.70 1.95
C ALA A 5 -0.15 4.44 0.65
N TRP A 6 -0.69 5.65 0.75
CA TRP A 6 -0.97 6.50 -0.41
C TRP A 6 0.32 6.94 -1.11
N LEU A 7 1.32 7.32 -0.32
CA LEU A 7 2.64 7.71 -0.82
C LEU A 7 3.31 6.56 -1.60
N ARG A 8 3.19 5.32 -1.11
CA ARG A 8 3.73 4.13 -1.78
C ARG A 8 3.03 3.80 -3.09
N ILE A 9 1.71 3.98 -3.17
CA ILE A 9 0.96 3.78 -4.41
C ILE A 9 1.32 4.85 -5.45
N LEU A 10 1.38 6.12 -5.03
CA LEU A 10 1.80 7.22 -5.89
C LEU A 10 3.23 7.02 -6.40
N LEU A 11 4.15 6.60 -5.53
CA LEU A 11 5.53 6.30 -5.92
C LEU A 11 5.60 5.12 -6.90
N ALA A 12 4.84 4.04 -6.67
CA ALA A 12 4.78 2.92 -7.59
C ALA A 12 4.24 3.33 -8.98
N GLY A 13 3.20 4.17 -9.02
CA GLY A 13 2.67 4.75 -10.25
C GLY A 13 3.68 5.64 -10.97
N PHE A 14 4.42 6.47 -10.22
CA PHE A 14 5.48 7.31 -10.76
C PHE A 14 6.61 6.47 -11.40
N LEU A 15 7.06 5.42 -10.71
CA LEU A 15 8.08 4.51 -11.23
C LEU A 15 7.59 3.75 -12.48
N LEU A 16 6.31 3.37 -12.53
CA LEU A 16 5.71 2.74 -13.72
C LEU A 16 5.64 3.72 -14.90
N TYR A 17 5.27 4.97 -14.66
CA TYR A 17 5.25 6.02 -15.68
C TYR A 17 6.64 6.28 -16.26
N MET A 18 7.67 6.34 -15.40
CA MET A 18 9.07 6.47 -15.83
C MET A 18 9.56 5.27 -16.63
N ALA A 19 9.11 4.06 -16.28
CA ALA A 19 9.46 2.86 -17.04
C ALA A 19 8.76 2.82 -18.41
N PHE A 20 7.53 3.34 -18.53
CA PHE A 20 6.69 3.27 -19.74
C PHE A 20 7.38 3.61 -21.09
N PRO A 21 8.18 4.68 -21.24
CA PRO A 21 8.90 4.94 -22.49
C PRO A 21 9.86 3.81 -22.90
N SER A 22 10.43 3.08 -21.93
CA SER A 22 11.34 1.96 -22.18
C SER A 22 10.66 0.74 -22.82
N LEU A 23 9.32 0.67 -22.77
CA LEU A 23 8.51 -0.41 -23.36
C LEU A 23 8.61 -0.43 -24.90
N HIS A 24 8.76 0.75 -25.52
CA HIS A 24 8.86 0.88 -26.99
C HIS A 24 10.27 0.60 -27.53
N ALA A 25 11.30 0.65 -26.67
CA ALA A 25 12.68 0.63 -27.13
C ALA A 25 13.23 -0.80 -27.38
N HIS A 26 12.71 -1.82 -26.70
CA HIS A 26 13.26 -3.17 -26.75
C HIS A 26 12.14 -4.22 -26.68
N SER A 27 11.55 -4.55 -27.83
CA SER A 27 10.41 -5.47 -27.94
C SER A 27 10.79 -6.95 -28.08
N VAL A 28 12.07 -7.32 -27.96
CA VAL A 28 12.52 -8.71 -28.21
C VAL A 28 13.41 -9.22 -27.06
N GLY A 29 13.06 -10.40 -26.52
CA GLY A 29 13.88 -11.14 -25.56
C GLY A 29 13.67 -10.76 -24.08
N LEU A 30 14.77 -10.56 -23.35
CA LEU A 30 14.82 -10.33 -21.90
C LEU A 30 14.00 -9.11 -21.42
N ALA A 31 13.82 -8.11 -22.27
CA ALA A 31 13.04 -6.92 -21.96
C ALA A 31 11.57 -7.25 -21.65
N HIS A 32 11.00 -8.28 -22.28
CA HIS A 32 9.62 -8.72 -22.01
C HIS A 32 9.48 -9.32 -20.61
N LEU A 33 10.45 -10.16 -20.18
CA LEU A 33 10.46 -10.73 -18.83
C LEU A 33 10.63 -9.64 -17.77
N PHE A 34 11.50 -8.66 -18.02
CA PHE A 34 11.66 -7.51 -17.13
C PHE A 34 10.34 -6.75 -16.94
N TRP A 35 9.64 -6.46 -18.05
CA TRP A 35 8.35 -5.79 -18.01
C TRP A 35 7.27 -6.60 -17.29
N PHE A 36 7.24 -7.91 -17.51
CA PHE A 36 6.31 -8.79 -16.81
C PHE A 36 6.59 -8.82 -15.31
N SER A 37 7.84 -8.99 -14.89
CA SER A 37 8.23 -8.93 -13.48
C SER A 37 7.93 -7.57 -12.86
N TRP A 38 8.11 -6.47 -13.61
CA TRP A 38 7.80 -5.13 -13.17
C TRP A 38 6.30 -4.94 -12.92
N LEU A 39 5.44 -5.45 -13.81
CA LEU A 39 3.99 -5.43 -13.61
C LEU A 39 3.55 -6.25 -12.40
N VAL A 40 4.11 -7.45 -12.21
CA VAL A 40 3.82 -8.29 -11.03
C VAL A 40 4.21 -7.55 -9.75
N LEU A 41 5.39 -6.94 -9.70
CA LEU A 41 5.85 -6.16 -8.56
C LEU A 41 4.94 -4.95 -8.30
N PHE A 42 4.56 -4.22 -9.36
CA PHE A 42 3.61 -3.12 -9.27
C PHE A 42 2.27 -3.57 -8.68
N THR A 43 1.71 -4.68 -9.15
CA THR A 43 0.45 -5.23 -8.63
C THR A 43 0.56 -5.63 -7.15
N LEU A 44 1.67 -6.24 -6.72
CA LEU A 44 1.90 -6.58 -5.31
C LEU A 44 1.98 -5.32 -4.42
N VAL A 45 2.70 -4.30 -4.88
CA VAL A 45 2.83 -3.03 -4.15
C VAL A 45 1.47 -2.33 -4.05
N VAL A 46 0.74 -2.23 -5.16
CA VAL A 46 -0.61 -1.62 -5.14
C VAL A 46 -1.55 -2.44 -4.28
N GLY A 47 -1.64 -3.75 -4.48
CA GLY A 47 -2.56 -4.63 -3.74
C GLY A 47 -2.31 -4.64 -2.24
N GLY A 48 -1.04 -4.75 -1.81
CA GLY A 48 -0.69 -4.74 -0.39
C GLY A 48 -1.00 -3.39 0.28
N ASN A 49 -0.73 -2.27 -0.39
CA ASN A 49 -1.05 -0.95 0.16
C ASN A 49 -2.55 -0.64 0.10
N LEU A 50 -3.26 -1.14 -0.92
CA LEU A 50 -4.71 -1.02 -1.05
C LEU A 50 -5.43 -1.82 0.06
N ALA A 51 -4.95 -3.01 0.42
CA ALA A 51 -5.49 -3.79 1.53
C ALA A 51 -5.38 -3.06 2.89
N ILE A 52 -4.30 -2.31 3.10
CA ILE A 52 -4.11 -1.45 4.29
C ILE A 52 -5.10 -0.27 4.27
N ILE A 53 -5.32 0.34 3.11
CA ILE A 53 -6.26 1.47 2.95
C ILE A 53 -7.70 1.01 3.17
N LEU A 54 -8.08 -0.12 2.56
CA LEU A 54 -9.40 -0.73 2.63
C LEU A 54 -9.72 -1.30 4.02
N LYS A 55 -8.78 -1.25 4.97
CA LYS A 55 -8.93 -1.85 6.30
C LYS A 55 -9.42 -3.32 6.20
N ILE A 56 -8.85 -4.10 5.28
CA ILE A 56 -9.05 -5.57 5.28
C ILE A 56 -8.52 -6.21 6.57
N ASN A 57 -7.84 -5.45 7.42
CA ASN A 57 -7.73 -5.75 8.83
C ASN A 57 -9.06 -5.45 9.53
N TYR A 58 -9.86 -6.50 9.74
CA TYR A 58 -10.82 -6.62 10.83
C TYR A 58 -10.11 -6.14 12.10
N GLN A 59 -10.28 -4.87 12.47
CA GLN A 59 -9.88 -4.44 13.80
C GLN A 59 -11.01 -4.90 14.71
N PRO A 60 -10.79 -5.87 15.61
CA PRO A 60 -11.70 -6.02 16.73
C PRO A 60 -11.69 -4.67 17.44
N GLU A 61 -12.89 -4.13 17.59
CA GLU A 61 -13.21 -2.95 18.34
C GLU A 61 -12.21 -2.66 19.47
N ARG A 62 -11.44 -1.59 19.33
CA ARG A 62 -10.91 -0.87 20.51
C ARG A 62 -12.03 -0.05 21.14
N SER A 63 -13.17 -0.65 21.44
CA SER A 63 -14.34 0.03 22.04
C SER A 63 -14.62 -0.37 23.49
N ILE A 64 -13.80 -1.20 24.15
CA ILE A 64 -14.00 -1.49 25.58
C ILE A 64 -12.67 -1.25 26.31
N MET A 65 -12.69 -0.43 27.37
CA MET A 65 -11.66 -0.22 28.42
C MET A 65 -10.85 1.09 28.49
N ALA A 66 -11.15 2.15 27.73
CA ALA A 66 -10.56 3.49 28.00
C ALA A 66 -11.57 4.54 28.49
N GLU A 67 -12.83 4.15 28.68
CA GLU A 67 -13.88 5.03 29.22
C GLU A 67 -14.66 4.27 30.29
N LYS A 68 -14.16 4.33 31.53
CA LYS A 68 -14.90 4.30 32.81
C LYS A 68 -13.94 3.91 33.94
N VAL A 69 -13.12 4.86 34.37
CA VAL A 69 -12.84 4.99 35.80
C VAL A 69 -13.63 6.20 36.29
N PRO A 70 -14.87 6.03 36.76
CA PRO A 70 -15.56 7.09 37.48
C PRO A 70 -14.88 7.30 38.83
N GLN A 71 -14.63 8.58 39.14
CA GLN A 71 -14.50 9.20 40.46
C GLN A 71 -14.22 8.28 41.66
N ARG A 72 -13.08 8.53 42.32
CA ARG A 72 -13.05 8.55 43.78
C ARG A 72 -12.34 9.83 44.22
N MET A 73 -13.14 10.80 44.69
CA MET A 73 -12.64 11.91 45.50
C MET A 73 -11.71 11.32 46.57
N LYS A 74 -10.46 11.78 46.59
CA LYS A 74 -9.52 11.48 47.65
C LYS A 74 -9.28 12.79 48.38
N ASN A 75 -9.84 12.82 49.59
CA ASN A 75 -9.88 13.83 50.63
C ASN A 75 -8.81 14.91 50.60
#